data_AF-A0A7V4U9W6-F1
#
_entry.id   AF-A0A7V4U9W6-F1
#
_cell.length_a   1.000
_cell.length_b   1.000
_cell.length_c   1.000
_cell.angle_alpha   90.00
_cell.angle_beta   90.00
_cell.angle_gamma   90.00
#
_symmetry.space_group_name_H-M   'P 1'
#
loop_
_entity.id
_entity.type
_entity.pdbx_description
1 polymer ?
#
loop_
_entity_poly.entity_id
_entity_poly.type
_entity_poly.pdbx_seq_one_letter_code
_entity_poly.pdbx_strand_id
1 'polypeptide(L)' 'MPGDVFTQPNRPTLNPTALPVADAARLLSAAGGTRVTAEMIQADVDAGAPTNADGTINLVWYAAWLIREMSGRDD' A
#
# COMPACT_ATOMS: atom_id res chain seq x y z
N MET A 1 -35.03 -24.52 3.22
CA MET A 1 -33.64 -24.13 3.49
C MET A 1 -33.59 -22.62 3.61
N PRO A 2 -33.21 -22.02 4.75
CA PRO A 2 -33.07 -20.57 4.85
C PRO A 2 -31.64 -20.14 4.51
N GLY A 3 -31.55 -19.17 3.59
CA GLY A 3 -30.68 -18.00 3.73
C GLY A 3 -29.19 -18.18 3.48
N ASP A 4 -28.77 -17.78 2.28
CA ASP A 4 -27.40 -17.54 1.86
C ASP A 4 -26.67 -16.59 2.83
N VAL A 5 -25.98 -17.17 3.81
CA VAL A 5 -24.99 -16.48 4.61
C VAL A 5 -23.67 -16.48 3.82
N PHE A 6 -23.06 -15.31 3.68
CA PHE A 6 -21.68 -15.06 3.21
C PHE A 6 -21.40 -14.78 1.72
N THR A 7 -22.34 -14.22 0.94
CA THR A 7 -21.93 -13.48 -0.26
C THR A 7 -21.33 -12.13 0.18
N GLN A 8 -20.08 -12.13 0.67
CA GLN A 8 -19.31 -10.90 0.72
C GLN A 8 -19.13 -10.44 -0.73
N PRO A 9 -19.50 -9.19 -1.08
CA PRO A 9 -19.34 -8.71 -2.43
C PRO A 9 -17.85 -8.81 -2.76
N ASN A 10 -17.56 -9.48 -3.88
CA ASN A 10 -16.27 -9.63 -4.55
C ASN A 10 -15.27 -8.55 -4.10
N ARG A 11 -14.48 -8.82 -3.05
CA ARG A 11 -13.36 -7.94 -2.71
C ARG A 11 -12.45 -8.03 -3.92
N PRO A 12 -12.17 -6.91 -4.62
CA PRO A 12 -11.21 -6.94 -5.70
C PRO A 12 -9.97 -7.61 -5.14
N THR A 13 -9.51 -8.68 -5.80
CA THR A 13 -8.31 -9.41 -5.39
C THR A 13 -7.15 -8.43 -5.51
N LEU A 14 -6.90 -7.70 -4.42
CA LEU A 14 -5.84 -6.71 -4.34
C LEU A 14 -4.53 -7.47 -4.49
N ASN A 15 -3.83 -7.23 -5.60
CA ASN A 15 -2.53 -7.84 -5.83
C ASN A 15 -1.50 -7.06 -5.01
N PRO A 16 -0.92 -7.63 -3.95
CA PRO A 16 0.01 -6.91 -3.06
C PRO A 16 1.26 -6.42 -3.78
N THR A 17 1.56 -6.97 -4.95
CA THR A 17 2.69 -6.61 -5.80
C THR A 17 2.37 -5.51 -6.83
N ALA A 18 1.09 -5.21 -7.06
CA ALA A 18 0.63 -4.23 -8.04
C ALA A 18 -0.59 -3.49 -7.50
N LEU A 19 -0.36 -2.67 -6.47
CA LEU A 19 -1.41 -1.99 -5.75
C LEU A 19 -1.51 -0.52 -6.18
N PRO A 20 -2.70 0.00 -6.51
CA PRO A 20 -2.87 1.43 -6.75
C PRO A 20 -2.47 2.25 -5.53
N VAL A 21 -1.91 3.45 -5.74
CA VAL A 21 -1.47 4.36 -4.65
C VAL A 21 -2.56 4.57 -3.60
N ALA A 22 -3.81 4.78 -4.04
CA ALA A 22 -4.96 4.98 -3.15
C ALA A 22 -5.28 3.75 -2.28
N ASP A 23 -5.15 2.54 -2.84
CA ASP A 23 -5.38 1.31 -2.09
C ASP A 23 -4.20 1.00 -1.17
N ALA A 24 -2.98 1.35 -1.57
CA ALA A 24 -1.79 1.20 -0.73
C ALA A 24 -1.90 2.08 0.51
N ALA A 25 -2.33 3.34 0.33
CA ALA A 25 -2.60 4.26 1.43
C ALA A 25 -3.66 3.72 2.39
N ARG A 26 -4.75 3.13 1.86
CA ARG A 26 -5.79 2.50 2.69
C ARG A 26 -5.27 1.28 3.45
N LEU A 27 -4.51 0.40 2.80
CA LEU A 27 -3.96 -0.79 3.44
C LEU A 27 -2.94 -0.44 4.52
N LEU A 28 -2.01 0.47 4.22
CA LEU A 28 -1.04 0.95 5.20
C LEU A 28 -1.73 1.67 6.36
N SER A 29 -2.79 2.43 6.08
CA SER A 29 -3.59 3.06 7.14
C SER A 29 -4.26 2.04 8.06
N ALA A 30 -4.85 1.01 7.47
CA ALA A 30 -5.53 -0.04 8.21
C ALA A 30 -4.53 -0.92 9.00
N ALA A 31 -3.35 -1.19 8.44
CA ALA A 31 -2.34 -2.06 9.05
C ALA A 31 -1.53 -1.35 10.14
N GLY A 32 -1.13 -0.09 9.90
CA GLY A 32 -0.30 0.69 10.82
C GLY A 32 -1.08 1.48 11.87
N GLY A 33 -2.42 1.48 11.81
CA GLY A 33 -3.28 2.25 12.72
C GLY A 33 -3.08 3.77 12.63
N THR A 34 -2.35 4.25 11.62
CA THR A 34 -2.00 5.65 11.40
C THR A 34 -2.54 6.07 10.04
N ARG A 35 -3.09 7.28 9.92
CA ARG A 35 -3.62 7.75 8.63
C ARG A 35 -2.47 7.97 7.63
N VAL A 36 -2.42 7.12 6.61
CA VAL A 36 -1.58 7.26 5.42
C VAL A 36 -2.45 7.75 4.26
N THR A 37 -2.06 8.84 3.61
CA THR A 37 -2.80 9.37 2.45
C THR A 37 -2.05 9.12 1.15
N ALA A 38 -2.74 9.23 0.02
CA ALA A 38 -2.12 9.04 -1.29
C ALA A 38 -1.02 10.08 -1.55
N GLU A 39 -1.17 11.29 -1.03
CA GLU A 39 -0.17 12.36 -1.11
C GLU A 39 1.11 12.00 -0.35
N MET A 40 1.01 11.34 0.81
CA MET A 40 2.19 10.87 1.55
C MET A 40 2.97 9.84 0.72
N ILE A 41 2.27 8.88 0.15
CA ILE A 41 2.90 7.88 -0.71
C ILE A 41 3.49 8.53 -1.96
N GLN A 42 2.82 9.52 -2.53
CA GLN A 42 3.34 10.25 -3.69
C GLN A 42 4.61 11.02 -3.36
N ALA A 43 4.71 11.59 -2.14
CA ALA A 43 5.93 12.22 -1.65
C ALA A 43 7.07 11.20 -1.49
N ASP A 44 6.78 9.98 -1.01
CA ASP A 44 7.78 8.92 -0.93
C ASP A 44 8.26 8.50 -2.33
N VAL A 45 7.35 8.42 -3.31
CA VAL A 45 7.71 8.16 -4.71
C VAL A 45 8.61 9.27 -5.28
N ASP A 46 8.30 10.54 -4.99
CA ASP A 46 9.14 11.68 -5.39
C ASP A 46 10.51 11.65 -4.69
N ALA A 47 10.57 11.18 -3.45
CA ALA A 47 11.81 10.92 -2.72
C ALA A 47 12.60 9.71 -3.27
N GLY A 48 12.03 8.93 -4.19
CA GLY A 48 12.69 7.83 -4.87
C GLY A 48 12.21 6.43 -4.45
N ALA A 49 11.01 6.32 -3.86
CA ALA A 49 10.40 5.02 -3.59
C ALA A 49 10.11 4.27 -4.90
N PRO A 50 10.40 2.95 -4.95
CA PRO A 50 10.23 2.17 -6.16
C PRO A 50 8.75 1.96 -6.52
N THR A 51 8.37 2.38 -7.72
CA THR A 51 7.04 2.14 -8.32
C THR A 51 7.13 1.17 -9.50
N ASN A 52 6.07 0.42 -9.74
CA ASN A 52 5.93 -0.38 -10.95
C ASN A 52 5.77 0.53 -12.18
N ALA A 53 6.09 0.00 -13.37
CA ALA A 53 5.97 0.73 -14.64
C ALA A 53 4.54 1.22 -14.94
N ASP A 54 3.53 0.51 -14.43
CA ASP A 54 2.11 0.86 -14.59
C ASP A 54 1.63 1.95 -13.58
N GLY A 55 2.53 2.49 -12.76
CA GLY A 55 2.19 3.48 -11.72
C GLY A 55 1.57 2.89 -10.44
N THR A 56 1.55 1.56 -10.32
CA THR A 56 1.19 0.87 -9.08
C THR A 56 2.41 0.67 -8.18
N ILE A 57 2.17 0.27 -6.93
CA ILE A 57 3.21 0.06 -5.93
C ILE A 57 3.28 -1.42 -5.57
N ASN A 58 4.50 -1.95 -5.52
CA ASN A 58 4.77 -3.24 -4.92
C ASN A 58 5.00 -3.05 -3.42
N LEU A 59 4.09 -3.56 -2.59
CA LEU A 59 4.10 -3.33 -1.15
C LEU A 59 5.41 -3.81 -0.49
N VAL A 60 5.98 -4.91 -0.97
CA VAL A 60 7.21 -5.49 -0.41
C VAL A 60 8.40 -4.58 -0.70
N TRP A 61 8.50 -4.07 -1.92
CA TRP A 61 9.60 -3.18 -2.32
C TRP A 61 9.48 -1.82 -1.63
N TYR A 62 8.25 -1.31 -1.53
CA TYR A 62 7.98 -0.07 -0.83
C TYR A 62 8.29 -0.18 0.67
N ALA A 63 7.91 -1.28 1.32
CA ALA A 63 8.28 -1.53 2.72
C ALA A 63 9.80 -1.62 2.91
N ALA A 64 10.52 -2.27 1.99
CA ALA A 64 11.99 -2.33 2.03
C ALA A 64 12.63 -0.94 1.87
N TRP A 65 12.10 -0.10 0.98
CA TRP A 65 12.54 1.28 0.83
C TRP A 65 12.25 2.10 2.09
N LEU A 66 11.05 1.98 2.67
CA LEU A 66 10.69 2.66 3.92
C LEU A 66 11.64 2.31 5.06
N ILE A 67 11.97 1.03 5.25
CA ILE A 67 12.92 0.60 6.28
C ILE A 67 14.30 1.23 6.02
N ARG A 68 14.76 1.25 4.77
CA ARG A 68 16.03 1.90 4.41
C ARG A 68 16.00 3.40 4.69
N GLU A 69 14.91 4.10 4.37
CA GLU A 69 14.76 5.54 4.62
C GLU A 69 14.72 5.85 6.11
N MET A 70 14.02 5.02 6.90
CA MET A 70 13.98 5.12 8.36
C MET A 70 15.36 4.88 8.97
N SER A 71 16.12 3.90 8.46
CA SER A 71 17.47 3.59 8.94
C SER A 71 18.52 4.62 8.49
N GLY A 72 18.37 5.22 7.31
CA GLY A 72 19.32 6.22 6.78
C GLY A 72 19.17 7.61 7.40
N ARG A 73 18.15 7.82 8.24
CA ARG A 73 17.93 9.08 8.97
C ARG A 73 18.70 9.16 10.30
N ASP A 74 19.33 8.06 10.71
CA ASP A 74 20.04 7.93 12.00
C ASP A 74 21.55 8.23 11.90
N ASP A 75 22.04 8.69 10.74
CA ASP A 75 23.45 9.08 10.49
C ASP A 75 23.68 10.60 10.53
#